data_AF-A0A2X5RBV7-F1
#
_entry.id   AF-A0A2X5RBV7-F1
#
_cell.length_a   1.000
_cell.length_b   1.000
_cell.length_c   1.000
_cell.angle_alpha   90.00
_cell.angle_beta   90.00
_cell.angle_gamma   90.00
#
_symmetry.space_group_name_H-M   'P 1'
#
loop_
_entity.id
_entity.type
_entity.pdbx_description
1 polymer ?
#
loop_
_entity_poly.entity_id
_entity_poly.type
_entity_poly.pdbx_seq_one_letter_code
_entity_poly.pdbx_strand_id
1 'polypeptide(L)'
;MTGNAFILRLAGLLLLCFSHLCLADCTASSASGSFGSLSSFTLASTAETVETGSGFTCTGGLLTLLSTDTITATIASSAGENGSTPQMTSASGSAIPYTICASSGCGTTYTIGQTITWNSTSLLGLLGLFDASDGSLPLYIHTTPA
;
A
#
# COMPACT_ATOMS: atom_id res chain seq x y z
N MET A 1 2.16 20.28 51.52
CA MET A 1 1.56 20.40 50.17
C MET A 1 2.60 20.38 49.03
N THR A 2 3.85 19.95 49.29
CA THR A 2 4.98 20.00 48.35
C THR A 2 5.22 18.70 47.57
N GLY A 3 4.75 17.55 48.06
CA GLY A 3 4.95 16.24 47.41
C GLY A 3 4.19 16.05 46.10
N ASN A 4 2.99 16.63 45.97
CA ASN A 4 2.15 16.47 44.78
C ASN A 4 2.76 17.16 43.54
N ALA A 5 3.41 18.32 43.75
CA ALA A 5 4.05 19.07 42.68
C ALA A 5 5.31 18.38 42.13
N PHE A 6 6.06 17.67 42.99
CA PHE A 6 7.25 16.93 42.57
C PHE A 6 6.88 15.68 41.75
N ILE A 7 5.83 14.95 42.16
CA ILE A 7 5.32 13.80 41.42
C ILE A 7 4.77 14.21 40.05
N LEU A 8 4.05 15.34 39.96
CA LEU A 8 3.54 15.87 38.70
C LEU A 8 4.66 16.28 37.74
N ARG A 9 5.75 16.88 38.24
CA ARG A 9 6.94 17.24 37.45
C ARG A 9 7.67 15.99 36.93
N LEU A 10 7.79 14.96 37.76
CA LEU A 10 8.43 13.69 37.39
C LEU A 10 7.61 12.91 36.35
N ALA A 11 6.28 12.88 36.52
CA ALA A 11 5.36 12.25 35.57
C ALA A 11 5.37 12.99 34.21
N GLY A 12 5.43 14.31 34.20
CA GLY A 12 5.56 15.11 32.98
C GLY A 12 6.88 14.86 32.22
N LEU A 13 7.99 14.72 32.94
CA LEU A 13 9.29 14.39 32.34
C LEU A 13 9.29 12.95 31.78
N LEU A 14 8.67 12.01 32.48
CA LEU A 14 8.55 10.62 32.04
C LEU A 14 7.69 10.51 30.75
N LEU A 15 6.59 11.26 30.66
CA LEU A 15 5.76 11.33 29.45
C LEU A 15 6.51 11.95 28.27
N LEU A 16 7.36 12.96 28.50
CA LEU A 16 8.23 13.52 27.46
C LEU A 16 9.30 12.53 26.99
N CYS A 17 9.83 11.68 27.89
CA CYS A 17 10.73 10.57 27.55
C CYS A 17 10.04 9.35 26.88
N PHE A 18 8.72 9.34 26.75
CA PHE A 18 8.00 8.33 25.96
C PHE A 18 7.35 8.92 24.71
N SER A 19 7.46 10.23 24.49
CA SER A 19 6.91 10.93 23.31
C SER A 19 7.50 10.45 21.98
N HIS A 20 8.70 9.87 21.99
CA HIS A 20 9.35 9.30 20.81
C HIS A 20 8.64 8.03 20.29
N LEU A 21 7.85 7.36 21.14
CA LEU A 21 7.00 6.23 20.74
C LEU A 21 5.73 6.69 20.00
N CYS A 22 5.49 8.00 19.87
CA CYS A 22 4.34 8.56 19.15
C CYS A 22 4.66 8.96 17.70
N LEU A 23 5.87 8.67 17.20
CA LEU A 23 6.17 8.84 15.79
C LEU A 23 5.59 7.67 15.01
N ALA A 24 4.84 7.97 13.95
CA ALA A 24 4.46 6.95 12.97
C ALA A 24 5.75 6.45 12.30
N ASP A 25 6.07 5.18 12.51
CA ASP A 25 7.17 4.50 11.86
C ASP A 25 6.62 3.82 10.60
N CYS A 26 6.69 4.55 9.48
CA CYS A 26 6.30 4.04 8.18
C CYS A 26 7.52 3.49 7.45
N THR A 27 7.38 2.28 6.92
CA THR A 27 8.42 1.61 6.15
C THR A 27 7.91 1.27 4.76
N ALA A 28 8.82 1.27 3.80
CA ALA A 28 8.57 0.81 2.45
C ALA A 28 9.54 -0.30 2.11
N SER A 29 9.01 -1.40 1.59
CA SER A 29 9.76 -2.58 1.18
C SER A 29 9.25 -3.06 -0.19
N SER A 30 9.94 -4.03 -0.79
CA SER A 30 9.47 -4.64 -2.02
C SER A 30 8.43 -5.72 -1.70
N ALA A 31 7.32 -5.70 -2.43
CA ALA A 31 6.31 -6.75 -2.41
C ALA A 31 6.22 -7.40 -3.79
N SER A 32 5.63 -8.59 -3.86
CA SER A 32 5.53 -9.35 -5.11
C SER A 32 4.29 -10.22 -5.14
N GLY A 33 3.58 -10.19 -6.28
CA GLY A 33 2.53 -11.15 -6.63
C GLY A 33 2.95 -12.02 -7.81
N SER A 34 2.32 -13.18 -7.95
CA SER A 34 2.54 -14.09 -9.09
C SER A 34 1.22 -14.65 -9.59
N PHE A 35 0.99 -14.52 -10.90
CA PHE A 35 -0.14 -15.17 -11.59
C PHE A 35 0.00 -16.70 -11.65
N GLY A 36 1.15 -17.25 -11.25
CA GLY A 36 1.44 -18.67 -11.37
C GLY A 36 1.59 -19.11 -12.83
N SER A 37 1.23 -20.35 -13.12
CA SER A 37 1.28 -20.91 -14.47
C SER A 37 -0.08 -20.79 -15.15
N LEU A 38 -0.19 -19.83 -16.07
CA LEU A 38 -1.38 -19.63 -16.90
C LEU A 38 -1.09 -19.99 -18.35
N SER A 39 -2.08 -20.58 -19.03
CA SER A 39 -1.97 -20.82 -20.47
C SER A 39 -2.19 -19.52 -21.23
N SER A 40 -1.51 -19.36 -22.38
CA SER A 40 -1.72 -18.19 -23.25
C SER A 40 -3.17 -18.08 -23.74
N PHE A 41 -3.89 -19.20 -23.88
CA PHE A 41 -5.30 -19.20 -24.28
C PHE A 41 -6.21 -18.66 -23.17
N THR A 42 -5.95 -19.04 -21.92
CA THR A 42 -6.67 -18.52 -20.75
C THR A 42 -6.45 -17.03 -20.64
N LEU A 43 -5.19 -16.60 -20.68
CA LEU A 43 -4.84 -15.19 -20.56
C LEU A 43 -5.37 -14.34 -21.72
N ALA A 44 -5.46 -14.91 -22.93
CA ALA A 44 -6.07 -14.24 -24.07
C ALA A 44 -7.60 -14.15 -23.95
N SER A 45 -8.25 -15.11 -23.28
CA SER A 45 -9.71 -15.17 -23.20
C SER A 45 -10.29 -14.58 -21.92
N THR A 46 -9.48 -14.40 -20.88
CA THR A 46 -9.93 -14.03 -19.53
C THR A 46 -8.89 -13.16 -18.84
N ALA A 47 -9.39 -12.08 -18.23
CA ALA A 47 -8.58 -11.16 -17.45
C ALA A 47 -8.22 -11.82 -16.13
N GLU A 48 -6.95 -11.75 -15.74
CA GLU A 48 -6.45 -12.37 -14.53
C GLU A 48 -6.02 -11.28 -13.55
N THR A 49 -6.30 -11.49 -12.27
CA THR A 49 -5.99 -10.52 -11.22
C THR A 49 -5.20 -11.19 -10.11
N VAL A 50 -4.11 -10.55 -9.67
CA VAL A 50 -3.31 -11.02 -8.54
C VAL A 50 -3.04 -9.91 -7.56
N GLU A 51 -3.11 -10.22 -6.27
CA GLU A 51 -2.65 -9.34 -5.20
C GLU A 51 -1.12 -9.39 -5.10
N THR A 52 -0.51 -8.22 -4.94
CA THR A 52 0.95 -8.08 -4.77
C THR A 52 1.32 -7.40 -3.47
N GLY A 53 0.44 -6.57 -2.90
CA GLY A 53 0.82 -5.62 -1.87
C GLY A 53 1.69 -4.49 -2.42
N SER A 54 1.84 -3.43 -1.63
CA SER A 54 2.70 -2.28 -1.94
C SER A 54 4.03 -2.32 -1.18
N GLY A 55 4.14 -3.17 -0.16
CA GLY A 55 5.26 -3.19 0.80
C GLY A 55 5.33 -1.94 1.68
N PHE A 56 4.37 -1.01 1.57
CA PHE A 56 4.25 0.16 2.43
C PHE A 56 3.40 -0.17 3.66
N THR A 57 3.99 -0.01 4.84
CA THR A 57 3.36 -0.28 6.14
C THR A 57 3.64 0.87 7.10
N CYS A 58 2.73 1.15 8.02
CA CYS A 58 2.96 2.12 9.09
C CYS A 58 2.63 1.49 10.45
N THR A 59 3.53 1.64 11.41
CA THR A 59 3.35 1.21 12.80
C THR A 59 3.56 2.39 13.76
N GLY A 60 3.20 2.25 15.03
CA GLY A 60 3.63 3.19 16.09
C GLY A 60 2.96 4.57 16.14
N GLY A 61 2.14 4.95 15.15
CA GLY A 61 1.32 6.14 15.28
C GLY A 61 0.12 5.87 16.19
N LEU A 62 -0.01 6.59 17.31
CA LEU A 62 -1.34 6.86 17.87
C LEU A 62 -2.06 7.73 16.84
N LEU A 63 -2.64 7.05 15.85
CA LEU A 63 -3.45 7.61 14.78
C LEU A 63 -4.51 8.47 15.45
N THR A 64 -4.44 9.77 15.21
CA THR A 64 -5.42 10.70 15.73
C THR A 64 -6.78 10.31 15.16
N LEU A 65 -7.55 9.53 15.93
CA LEU A 65 -8.93 9.08 15.66
C LEU A 65 -9.91 10.23 15.33
N LEU A 66 -9.45 11.48 15.49
CA LEU A 66 -10.19 12.72 15.29
C LEU A 66 -9.81 13.41 13.96
N SER A 67 -8.99 12.79 13.11
CA SER A 67 -8.56 13.34 11.83
C SER A 67 -8.60 12.31 10.72
N THR A 68 -8.74 12.78 9.48
CA THR A 68 -8.68 11.93 8.29
C THR A 68 -7.22 11.65 7.95
N ASP A 69 -6.83 10.39 7.92
CA ASP A 69 -5.56 9.95 7.39
C ASP A 69 -5.68 9.78 5.88
N THR A 70 -4.78 10.42 5.14
CA THR A 70 -4.71 10.36 3.69
C THR A 70 -3.34 9.85 3.27
N ILE A 71 -3.31 8.79 2.46
CA ILE A 71 -2.10 8.24 1.87
C ILE A 71 -2.23 8.35 0.35
N THR A 72 -1.24 8.95 -0.30
CA THR A 72 -1.16 9.03 -1.77
C THR A 72 0.09 8.34 -2.27
N ALA A 73 -0.05 7.48 -3.28
CA ALA A 73 1.07 6.84 -3.96
C ALA A 73 0.99 7.07 -5.46
N THR A 74 2.11 7.43 -6.09
CA THR A 74 2.20 7.61 -7.54
C THR A 74 2.94 6.43 -8.15
N ILE A 75 2.40 5.87 -9.24
CA ILE A 75 3.07 4.82 -10.01
C ILE A 75 4.16 5.49 -10.83
N ALA A 76 5.38 5.46 -10.33
CA ALA A 76 6.49 6.18 -10.96
C ALA A 76 6.97 5.52 -12.27
N SER A 77 7.10 4.19 -12.26
CA SER A 77 7.57 3.41 -13.40
C SER A 77 7.26 1.92 -13.23
N SER A 78 7.41 1.17 -14.33
CA SER A 78 7.42 -0.29 -14.36
C SER A 78 8.59 -0.79 -15.21
N ALA A 79 9.18 -1.92 -14.81
CA ALA A 79 10.11 -2.63 -15.68
C ALA A 79 9.39 -3.04 -16.98
N GLY A 80 10.03 -2.81 -18.13
CA GLY A 80 9.45 -3.16 -19.43
C GLY A 80 8.26 -2.30 -19.87
N GLU A 81 8.05 -1.14 -19.25
CA GLU A 81 6.98 -0.20 -19.65
C GLU A 81 7.13 0.29 -21.09
N ASN A 82 5.99 0.56 -21.72
CA ASN A 82 5.90 1.22 -23.03
C ASN A 82 5.08 2.50 -22.90
N GLY A 83 5.78 3.63 -22.75
CA GLY A 83 5.16 4.91 -22.38
C GLY A 83 4.51 4.80 -21.01
N SER A 84 3.23 5.16 -20.90
CA SER A 84 2.47 5.05 -19.64
C SER A 84 1.90 3.66 -19.39
N THR A 85 2.08 2.70 -20.31
CA THR A 85 1.50 1.35 -20.18
C THR A 85 2.51 0.41 -19.52
N PRO A 86 2.23 -0.11 -18.31
CA PRO A 86 3.11 -1.10 -17.71
C PRO A 86 2.90 -2.46 -18.38
N GLN A 87 3.99 -3.21 -18.57
CA GLN A 87 3.96 -4.50 -19.25
C GLN A 87 4.87 -5.52 -18.58
N MET A 88 4.40 -6.75 -18.44
CA MET A 88 5.23 -7.89 -18.05
C MET A 88 5.95 -8.41 -19.28
N THR A 89 7.28 -8.40 -19.25
CA THR A 89 8.10 -8.84 -20.38
C THR A 89 8.79 -10.17 -20.09
N SER A 90 8.89 -11.00 -21.12
CA SER A 90 9.67 -12.23 -21.10
C SER A 90 11.05 -12.02 -21.71
N ALA A 91 12.01 -12.87 -21.36
CA ALA A 91 13.35 -12.85 -21.97
C ALA A 91 13.33 -13.05 -23.50
N SER A 92 12.28 -13.68 -24.03
CA SER A 92 12.03 -13.85 -25.48
C SER A 92 11.40 -12.64 -26.16
N GLY A 93 11.08 -11.57 -25.41
CA GLY A 93 10.54 -10.31 -25.95
C GLY A 93 9.03 -10.23 -26.06
N SER A 94 8.27 -11.26 -25.63
CA SER A 94 6.82 -11.15 -25.50
C SER A 94 6.46 -10.25 -24.33
N ALA A 95 5.46 -9.38 -24.51
CA ALA A 95 4.99 -8.43 -23.52
C ALA A 95 3.48 -8.59 -23.28
N ILE A 96 3.08 -8.59 -22.01
CA ILE A 96 1.68 -8.64 -21.59
C ILE A 96 1.38 -7.33 -20.86
N PRO A 97 0.56 -6.43 -21.43
CA PRO A 97 0.14 -5.21 -20.75
C PRO A 97 -0.75 -5.55 -19.55
N TYR A 98 -0.66 -4.70 -18.53
CA TYR A 98 -1.53 -4.79 -17.36
C TYR A 98 -1.93 -3.41 -16.86
N THR A 99 -2.86 -3.40 -15.92
CA THR A 99 -3.24 -2.22 -15.14
C THR A 99 -3.09 -2.51 -13.66
N ILE A 100 -2.98 -1.46 -12.85
CA ILE A 100 -2.85 -1.55 -11.40
C ILE A 100 -4.18 -1.12 -10.78
N CYS A 101 -4.64 -1.81 -9.74
CA CYS A 101 -5.84 -1.46 -9.00
C CYS A 101 -5.54 -1.37 -7.50
N ALA A 102 -6.34 -0.58 -6.79
CA ALA A 102 -6.28 -0.47 -5.33
C ALA A 102 -7.26 -1.41 -4.60
N SER A 103 -8.04 -2.20 -5.35
CA SER A 103 -9.02 -3.14 -4.81
C SER A 103 -9.15 -4.38 -5.71
N SER A 104 -9.55 -5.50 -5.10
CA SER A 104 -9.63 -6.82 -5.76
C SER A 104 -10.62 -6.87 -6.92
N GLY A 105 -11.66 -6.04 -6.91
CA GLY A 105 -12.64 -5.94 -8.00
C GLY A 105 -12.17 -5.13 -9.20
N CYS A 106 -11.03 -4.43 -9.10
CA CYS A 106 -10.43 -3.66 -10.20
C CYS A 106 -11.37 -2.68 -10.93
N GLY A 107 -12.36 -2.11 -10.24
CA GLY A 107 -13.30 -1.16 -10.84
C GLY A 107 -12.64 0.17 -11.28
N THR A 108 -11.54 0.55 -10.62
CA THR A 108 -10.70 1.68 -10.99
C THR A 108 -9.30 1.19 -11.28
N THR A 109 -8.81 1.49 -12.47
CA THR A 109 -7.48 1.10 -12.95
C THR A 109 -6.56 2.30 -13.04
N TYR A 110 -5.29 2.07 -12.74
CA TYR A 110 -4.22 3.05 -12.75
C TYR A 110 -3.06 2.57 -13.63
N THR A 111 -2.37 3.53 -14.25
CA THR A 111 -1.22 3.31 -15.12
C THR A 111 -0.04 4.17 -14.65
N ILE A 112 1.10 4.08 -15.33
CA ILE A 112 2.29 4.85 -14.95
C ILE A 112 2.01 6.35 -15.05
N GLY A 113 2.44 7.09 -14.02
CA GLY A 113 2.20 8.52 -13.82
C GLY A 113 0.95 8.84 -13.02
N GLN A 114 0.04 7.87 -12.81
CA GLN A 114 -1.18 8.10 -12.05
C GLN A 114 -0.97 7.92 -10.54
N THR A 115 -1.82 8.60 -9.76
CA THR A 115 -1.77 8.58 -8.30
C THR A 115 -2.99 7.87 -7.73
N ILE A 116 -2.74 6.97 -6.79
CA ILE A 116 -3.72 6.26 -5.98
C ILE A 116 -3.83 6.99 -4.64
N THR A 117 -5.05 7.19 -4.16
CA THR A 117 -5.32 7.85 -2.88
C THR A 117 -6.17 6.94 -2.00
N TRP A 118 -5.67 6.65 -0.81
CA TRP A 118 -6.41 5.98 0.25
C TRP A 118 -6.74 6.98 1.35
N ASN A 119 -7.96 6.92 1.88
CA ASN A 119 -8.41 7.76 2.98
C ASN A 119 -9.09 6.90 4.04
N SER A 120 -8.81 7.16 5.31
CA SER A 120 -9.60 6.61 6.42
C SER A 120 -9.82 7.66 7.49
N THR A 121 -10.98 7.60 8.12
CA THR A 121 -11.37 8.47 9.26
C THR A 121 -11.47 7.68 10.56
N SER A 122 -11.12 6.39 10.56
CA SER A 122 -11.23 5.52 11.73
C SER A 122 -10.04 4.57 11.85
N LEU A 123 -9.69 4.20 13.07
CA LEU A 123 -8.61 3.23 13.34
C LEU A 123 -8.90 1.88 12.69
N LEU A 124 -10.14 1.39 12.77
CA LEU A 124 -10.51 0.12 12.15
C LEU A 124 -10.44 0.19 10.62
N GLY A 125 -10.83 1.32 10.04
CA GLY A 125 -10.68 1.58 8.61
C GLY A 125 -9.22 1.70 8.20
N LEU A 126 -8.33 2.15 9.08
CA LEU A 126 -6.90 2.21 8.80
C LEU A 126 -6.23 0.83 8.91
N LEU A 127 -6.62 0.02 9.90
CA LEU A 127 -6.19 -1.38 9.98
C LEU A 127 -6.68 -2.17 8.77
N GLY A 128 -7.91 -1.95 8.33
CA GLY A 128 -8.44 -2.51 7.09
C GLY A 128 -7.85 -1.92 5.81
N LEU A 129 -7.03 -0.87 5.92
CA LEU A 129 -6.32 -0.29 4.78
C LEU A 129 -5.05 -1.08 4.46
N PHE A 130 -4.41 -1.64 5.47
CA PHE A 130 -3.21 -2.45 5.38
C PHE A 130 -3.55 -3.96 5.39
N ASP A 131 -4.53 -4.35 4.57
CA ASP A 131 -5.12 -5.70 4.55
C ASP A 131 -4.56 -6.62 3.45
N ALA A 132 -3.51 -6.19 2.75
CA ALA A 132 -2.79 -7.09 1.86
C ALA A 132 -2.21 -8.28 2.64
N SER A 133 -1.96 -9.38 1.95
CA SER A 133 -1.36 -10.59 2.54
C SER A 133 0.00 -10.38 3.24
N ASP A 134 0.73 -9.33 2.88
CA ASP A 134 1.99 -8.90 3.51
C ASP A 134 1.82 -7.82 4.60
N GLY A 135 0.57 -7.44 4.92
CA GLY A 135 0.23 -6.38 5.87
C GLY A 135 0.48 -4.97 5.34
N SER A 136 0.65 -4.80 4.03
CA SER A 136 0.81 -3.49 3.37
C SER A 136 -0.47 -2.97 2.75
N LEU A 137 -0.43 -1.76 2.16
CA LEU A 137 -1.55 -1.29 1.35
C LEU A 137 -1.75 -2.22 0.15
N PRO A 138 -2.98 -2.70 -0.12
CA PRO A 138 -3.22 -3.64 -1.19
C PRO A 138 -3.13 -2.97 -2.55
N LEU A 139 -2.39 -3.65 -3.42
CA LEU A 139 -2.33 -3.37 -4.84
C LEU A 139 -2.60 -4.68 -5.58
N TYR A 140 -3.29 -4.55 -6.70
CA TYR A 140 -3.65 -5.66 -7.58
C TYR A 140 -3.12 -5.39 -8.98
N ILE A 141 -2.53 -6.40 -9.59
CA ILE A 141 -2.16 -6.38 -11.00
C ILE A 141 -3.25 -7.09 -11.78
N HIS A 142 -3.78 -6.40 -12.79
CA HIS A 142 -4.90 -6.89 -13.60
C HIS A 142 -4.49 -6.92 -15.07
N THR A 143 -4.48 -8.10 -15.65
CA THR A 143 -4.16 -8.28 -17.07
C THR A 143 -5.37 -7.95 -17.93
N THR A 144 -5.12 -7.45 -19.13
CA THR A 144 -6.16 -7.29 -20.14
C THR A 144 -6.13 -8.49 -21.08
N PRO A 145 -7.28 -9.12 -21.38
CA PRO A 145 -7.37 -10.13 -22.44
C PRO A 145 -6.84 -9.55 -23.75
N ALA A 146 -6.14 -10.37 -24.53
CA ALA A 146 -5.50 -9.99 -25.79
C ALA A 146 -6.44 -10.15 -26.98
#